data_AF-A0A177FL04-F1
#
_entry.id   AF-A0A177FL04-F1
#
_cell.length_a   1.000
_cell.length_b   1.000
_cell.length_c   1.000
_cell.angle_alpha   90.00
_cell.angle_beta   90.00
_cell.angle_gamma   90.00
#
_symmetry.space_group_name_H-M   'P 1'
#
loop_
_entity.id
_entity.type
_entity.pdbx_description
1 polymer ?
#
loop_
_entity_poly.entity_id
_entity_poly.type
_entity_poly.pdbx_seq_one_letter_code
_entity_poly.pdbx_strand_id
1 'polypeptide(L)'
;MRSILYTLFLGGASFSAALPVAEKRTVTSLDQASFEEAQQRDDTATRAFSGVPIKTSDGQCLFVDELSGDFRANLTPIQVAACDGSTGQQWDVITAGKHDDQPGTMLITQACFNFDPRRAAGNQVLLFSCGGRADGSGQVTNSQLFPFSGGAGPLALTPENAPGSCLAVSGAVVDIAACNTADPDQSFTFREVDAATPTDVAATSSTTPASECGATPPPPASTTPASTVSVSAISSTAALVVSTTSPPTVAESATSTASASIISVSRAGGVLDPSAVAEANPRDDTATRAFSSVSLKSSSGLCLFIDPTAGDFRENLIPIVLQPCDGSPNQSFDIITAGVHNDQPNSALIVSTLTQGCLNFDPRRAAGDTVIMFSCGGRADGGGQVTNSQLFTFTAGETSLRLQPENGAGSVCLAADATGRLDQVTCSDDPSQVFTIAT
;
A
#
# COMPACT_ATOMS: atom_id res chain seq x y z
N MET A 1 55.60 -55.83 -15.02
CA MET A 1 56.60 -54.89 -14.48
C MET A 1 56.15 -53.49 -14.86
N ARG A 2 55.55 -52.72 -13.91
CA ARG A 2 55.24 -51.27 -13.98
C ARG A 2 54.28 -50.84 -15.12
N SER A 3 53.46 -49.78 -15.07
CA SER A 3 53.09 -48.80 -14.05
C SER A 3 51.79 -48.12 -14.52
N ILE A 4 51.07 -47.57 -13.54
CA ILE A 4 49.86 -46.75 -13.56
C ILE A 4 49.99 -45.50 -14.46
N LEU A 5 48.89 -45.10 -15.14
CA LEU A 5 48.47 -43.70 -15.19
C LEU A 5 46.96 -43.58 -15.49
N TYR A 6 46.19 -43.32 -14.43
CA TYR A 6 44.86 -42.73 -14.48
C TYR A 6 45.00 -41.23 -14.74
N THR A 7 44.24 -40.68 -15.68
CA THR A 7 44.05 -39.22 -15.80
C THR A 7 42.57 -38.91 -15.64
N LEU A 8 42.23 -38.34 -14.49
CA LEU A 8 40.94 -37.70 -14.19
C LEU A 8 40.72 -36.51 -15.15
N PHE A 9 39.52 -36.42 -15.74
CA PHE A 9 38.96 -35.18 -16.27
C PHE A 9 37.93 -34.66 -15.25
N LEU A 10 38.23 -33.55 -14.59
CA LEU A 10 37.27 -32.79 -13.76
C LEU A 10 37.48 -31.29 -13.99
N GLY A 11 36.37 -30.55 -14.12
CA GLY A 11 36.29 -29.10 -13.95
C GLY A 11 36.13 -28.31 -15.27
N GLY A 12 35.10 -27.47 -15.46
CA GLY A 12 34.01 -27.09 -14.58
C GLY A 12 32.87 -26.46 -15.39
N ALA A 13 31.64 -26.78 -15.02
CA ALA A 13 30.48 -26.03 -15.48
C ALA A 13 30.33 -24.82 -14.57
N SER A 14 30.59 -23.62 -15.10
CA SER A 14 30.21 -22.37 -14.46
C SER A 14 28.69 -22.34 -14.38
N PHE A 15 28.12 -22.59 -13.20
CA PHE A 15 26.77 -22.17 -12.89
C PHE A 15 26.79 -20.65 -12.76
N SER A 16 26.50 -19.96 -13.87
CA SER A 16 26.02 -18.58 -13.79
C SER A 16 24.67 -18.64 -13.08
N ALA A 17 24.66 -18.34 -11.78
CA ALA A 17 23.44 -18.05 -11.06
C ALA A 17 22.83 -16.80 -11.71
N ALA A 18 21.84 -17.00 -12.57
CA ALA A 18 20.93 -15.93 -12.93
C ALA A 18 20.21 -15.55 -11.63
N LEU A 19 20.61 -14.42 -11.04
CA LEU A 19 19.80 -13.75 -10.04
C LEU A 19 18.40 -13.58 -10.64
N PRO A 20 17.32 -13.87 -9.89
CA PRO A 20 15.99 -13.57 -10.39
C PRO A 20 15.91 -12.05 -10.55
N VAL A 21 15.94 -11.59 -11.80
CA VAL A 21 15.51 -10.25 -12.16
C VAL A 21 14.07 -10.18 -11.66
N ALA A 22 13.81 -9.33 -10.68
CA ALA A 22 12.46 -9.01 -10.25
C ALA A 22 11.62 -8.79 -11.51
N GLU A 23 10.62 -9.65 -11.71
CA GLU A 23 9.74 -9.59 -12.87
C GLU A 23 9.14 -8.17 -12.89
N LYS A 24 9.58 -7.37 -13.86
CA LYS A 24 9.22 -5.95 -13.97
C LYS A 24 7.70 -5.93 -14.10
N ARG A 25 6.98 -5.40 -13.09
CA ARG A 25 5.53 -5.18 -13.19
C ARG A 25 5.32 -4.11 -14.25
N THR A 26 5.24 -4.52 -15.51
CA THR A 26 5.00 -3.59 -16.59
C THR A 26 3.55 -3.69 -17.01
N VAL A 27 2.81 -2.60 -16.91
CA VAL A 27 1.51 -2.47 -17.54
C VAL A 27 1.71 -2.04 -19.00
N THR A 28 0.80 -2.44 -19.90
CA THR A 28 0.86 -2.02 -21.30
C THR A 28 0.38 -0.58 -21.52
N SER A 29 -0.38 -0.05 -20.56
CA SER A 29 -0.88 1.32 -20.51
C SER A 29 -1.36 1.65 -19.09
N LEU A 30 -1.37 2.94 -18.75
CA LEU A 30 -2.02 3.43 -17.53
C LEU A 30 -3.54 3.47 -17.70
N ASP A 31 -4.27 3.35 -16.60
CA ASP A 31 -5.64 3.83 -16.54
C ASP A 31 -5.61 5.34 -16.25
N GLN A 32 -5.96 6.14 -17.25
CA GLN A 32 -5.74 7.59 -17.16
C GLN A 32 -6.47 8.23 -15.98
N ALA A 33 -7.72 7.84 -15.72
CA ALA A 33 -8.51 8.40 -14.63
C ALA A 33 -7.90 8.07 -13.26
N SER A 34 -7.53 6.80 -13.04
CA SER A 34 -6.92 6.39 -11.79
C SER A 34 -5.51 6.96 -11.62
N PHE A 35 -4.75 7.14 -12.71
CA PHE A 35 -3.45 7.79 -12.69
C PHE A 35 -3.57 9.27 -12.30
N GLU A 36 -4.50 10.02 -12.90
CA GLU A 36 -4.74 11.43 -12.58
C GLU A 36 -5.27 11.60 -11.15
N GLU A 37 -6.12 10.67 -10.69
CA GLU A 37 -6.61 10.64 -9.31
C GLU A 37 -5.45 10.38 -8.32
N ALA A 38 -4.58 9.42 -8.63
CA ALA A 38 -3.47 9.05 -7.76
C ALA A 38 -2.33 10.07 -7.77
N GLN A 39 -1.86 10.51 -8.93
CA GLN A 39 -0.67 11.33 -9.09
C GLN A 39 -1.00 12.82 -9.18
N GLN A 40 -1.81 13.30 -8.23
CA GLN A 40 -2.22 14.70 -8.17
C GLN A 40 -1.04 15.62 -7.87
N ARG A 41 -0.84 16.60 -8.76
CA ARG A 41 0.13 17.68 -8.55
C ARG A 41 -0.30 18.56 -7.40
N ASP A 42 0.65 18.89 -6.52
CA ASP A 42 0.47 19.92 -5.52
C ASP A 42 0.72 21.31 -6.13
N ASP A 43 -0.36 22.04 -6.39
CA ASP A 43 -0.30 23.41 -6.93
C ASP A 43 0.01 24.47 -5.85
N THR A 44 0.00 24.09 -4.58
CA THR A 44 0.40 24.96 -3.46
C THR A 44 1.88 24.79 -3.09
N ALA A 45 2.59 23.89 -3.77
CA ALA A 45 3.96 23.52 -3.45
C ALA A 45 4.96 24.66 -3.65
N THR A 46 5.80 24.88 -2.64
CA THR A 46 7.06 25.61 -2.75
C THR A 46 8.15 24.65 -3.22
N ARG A 47 8.78 24.97 -4.34
CA ARG A 47 9.78 24.11 -5.00
C ARG A 47 11.17 24.72 -4.82
N ALA A 48 12.08 23.97 -4.20
CA ALA A 48 13.49 24.31 -4.14
C ALA A 48 14.17 24.08 -5.49
N PHE A 49 13.78 23.00 -6.19
CA PHE A 49 14.19 22.69 -7.55
C PHE A 49 12.98 22.21 -8.35
N SER A 50 12.95 22.50 -9.64
CA SER A 50 11.89 22.03 -10.52
C SER A 50 12.42 21.52 -11.85
N GLY A 51 11.94 20.34 -12.26
CA GLY A 51 12.33 19.69 -13.50
C GLY A 51 13.82 19.36 -13.62
N VAL A 52 14.51 19.11 -12.50
CA VAL A 52 15.98 18.87 -12.50
C VAL A 52 16.29 17.38 -12.50
N PRO A 53 17.37 16.93 -13.15
CA PRO A 53 17.87 15.58 -12.94
C PRO A 53 18.51 15.42 -11.57
N ILE A 54 18.33 14.23 -11.01
CA ILE A 54 19.05 13.77 -9.83
C ILE A 54 20.17 12.88 -10.32
N LYS A 55 21.41 13.25 -10.04
CA LYS A 55 22.61 12.54 -10.49
C LYS A 55 23.25 11.75 -9.38
N THR A 56 23.68 10.55 -9.73
CA THR A 56 24.55 9.69 -8.92
C THR A 56 25.99 10.22 -8.97
N SER A 57 26.85 9.74 -8.08
CA SER A 57 28.26 10.16 -7.97
C SER A 57 29.09 9.85 -9.22
N ASP A 58 28.74 8.81 -9.96
CA ASP A 58 29.35 8.41 -11.24
C ASP A 58 28.78 9.17 -12.45
N GLY A 59 27.81 10.06 -12.24
CA GLY A 59 27.27 10.97 -13.25
C GLY A 59 26.08 10.42 -14.05
N GLN A 60 25.56 9.24 -13.70
CA GLN A 60 24.29 8.74 -14.20
C GLN A 60 23.10 9.53 -13.61
N CYS A 61 21.91 9.37 -14.20
CA CYS A 61 20.68 10.02 -13.76
C CYS A 61 19.70 9.00 -13.19
N LEU A 62 18.99 9.40 -12.13
CA LEU A 62 17.80 8.70 -11.69
C LEU A 62 16.69 8.93 -12.71
N PHE A 63 16.03 7.84 -13.09
CA PHE A 63 14.91 7.86 -14.02
C PHE A 63 13.80 6.91 -13.59
N VAL A 64 12.61 7.13 -14.11
CA VAL A 64 11.49 6.21 -14.00
C VAL A 64 10.90 5.89 -15.37
N ASP A 65 10.48 4.63 -15.50
CA ASP A 65 9.65 4.15 -16.59
C ASP A 65 8.21 4.10 -16.05
N GLU A 66 7.37 5.03 -16.49
CA GLU A 66 6.01 5.23 -15.96
C GLU A 66 5.14 3.96 -16.02
N LEU A 67 5.41 3.08 -16.99
CA LEU A 67 4.68 1.82 -17.17
C LEU A 67 5.24 0.68 -16.32
N SER A 68 6.31 0.89 -15.56
CA SER A 68 6.98 -0.15 -14.74
C SER A 68 6.40 -0.31 -13.33
N GLY A 69 5.29 0.36 -13.03
CA GLY A 69 4.51 0.24 -11.81
C GLY A 69 3.16 -0.48 -12.01
N ASP A 70 2.19 -0.13 -11.17
CA ASP A 70 0.78 -0.51 -11.36
C ASP A 70 0.10 0.38 -12.41
N PHE A 71 -1.18 0.14 -12.68
CA PHE A 71 -1.98 0.88 -13.66
C PHE A 71 -2.14 2.38 -13.34
N ARG A 72 -1.67 2.86 -12.17
CA ARG A 72 -1.65 4.25 -11.71
C ARG A 72 -0.23 4.81 -11.59
N ALA A 73 0.77 4.08 -12.11
CA ALA A 73 2.18 4.36 -11.94
C ALA A 73 2.69 4.36 -10.48
N ASN A 74 1.94 3.75 -9.54
CA ASN A 74 2.48 3.47 -8.20
C ASN A 74 3.39 2.25 -8.25
N LEU A 75 4.25 2.12 -7.24
CA LEU A 75 5.20 1.01 -7.14
C LEU A 75 6.19 0.98 -8.31
N THR A 76 6.41 2.13 -8.96
CA THR A 76 7.33 2.32 -10.07
C THR A 76 8.76 2.36 -9.52
N PRO A 77 9.65 1.42 -9.88
CA PRO A 77 11.02 1.42 -9.40
C PRO A 77 11.80 2.63 -9.91
N ILE A 78 12.61 3.22 -9.02
CA ILE A 78 13.53 4.30 -9.37
C ILE A 78 14.81 3.65 -9.90
N GLN A 79 15.13 3.93 -11.15
CA GLN A 79 16.21 3.28 -11.90
C GLN A 79 17.36 4.24 -12.16
N VAL A 80 18.52 3.70 -12.52
CA VAL A 80 19.72 4.47 -12.87
C VAL A 80 20.06 4.22 -14.34
N ALA A 81 20.24 5.30 -15.11
CA ALA A 81 20.63 5.23 -16.52
C ALA A 81 21.46 6.45 -16.95
N ALA A 82 21.95 6.41 -18.18
CA ALA A 82 22.57 7.57 -18.80
C ALA A 82 21.59 8.76 -18.82
N CYS A 83 22.09 9.95 -18.52
CA CYS A 83 21.29 11.16 -18.58
C CYS A 83 20.87 11.46 -20.02
N ASP A 84 19.56 11.56 -20.28
CA ASP A 84 18.97 11.79 -21.60
C ASP A 84 18.02 13.00 -21.65
N GLY A 85 17.70 13.59 -20.49
CA GLY A 85 16.80 14.76 -20.40
C GLY A 85 15.32 14.43 -20.61
N SER A 86 14.96 13.15 -20.66
CA SER A 86 13.56 12.71 -20.73
C SER A 86 12.76 13.18 -19.52
N THR A 87 11.43 13.27 -19.66
CA THR A 87 10.53 13.61 -18.55
C THR A 87 10.72 12.65 -17.37
N GLY A 88 10.98 11.36 -17.64
CA GLY A 88 11.26 10.36 -16.62
C GLY A 88 12.51 10.64 -15.78
N GLN A 89 13.38 11.57 -16.19
CA GLN A 89 14.56 12.03 -15.45
C GLN A 89 14.39 13.40 -14.78
N GLN A 90 13.22 14.03 -14.91
CA GLN A 90 12.98 15.37 -14.39
C GLN A 90 12.24 15.30 -13.06
N TRP A 91 12.84 15.84 -12.01
CA TRP A 91 12.33 15.75 -10.65
C TRP A 91 12.09 17.14 -10.09
N ASP A 92 10.99 17.31 -9.37
CA ASP A 92 10.82 18.47 -8.50
C ASP A 92 11.25 18.11 -7.07
N VAL A 93 11.81 19.09 -6.37
CA VAL A 93 12.10 19.02 -4.94
C VAL A 93 11.22 20.04 -4.25
N ILE A 94 10.22 19.57 -3.53
CA ILE A 94 9.21 20.37 -2.82
C ILE A 94 9.63 20.46 -1.35
N THR A 95 9.53 21.64 -0.75
CA THR A 95 9.91 21.87 0.67
C THR A 95 8.79 22.48 1.51
N ALA A 96 7.64 22.73 0.90
CA ALA A 96 6.39 23.10 1.57
C ALA A 96 5.24 22.89 0.59
N GLY A 97 4.03 22.64 1.08
CA GLY A 97 2.81 22.54 0.27
C GLY A 97 1.71 21.77 0.98
N LYS A 98 0.66 21.38 0.25
CA LYS A 98 -0.37 20.46 0.73
C LYS A 98 0.23 19.11 1.12
N HIS A 99 1.23 18.64 0.37
CA HIS A 99 1.86 17.33 0.63
C HIS A 99 3.18 17.41 1.39
N ASP A 100 3.71 18.61 1.70
CA ASP A 100 4.86 18.75 2.60
C ASP A 100 4.55 19.84 3.62
N ASP A 101 4.08 19.42 4.80
CA ASP A 101 3.72 20.30 5.91
C ASP A 101 4.77 20.27 7.04
N GLN A 102 5.88 19.56 6.83
CA GLN A 102 6.92 19.37 7.84
C GLN A 102 8.10 20.34 7.59
N PRO A 103 8.47 21.19 8.57
CA PRO A 103 9.62 22.08 8.42
C PRO A 103 10.93 21.29 8.37
N GLY A 104 11.79 21.61 7.40
CA GLY A 104 13.13 21.02 7.29
C GLY A 104 13.17 19.68 6.55
N THR A 105 12.07 19.29 5.92
CA THR A 105 11.98 18.14 5.01
C THR A 105 11.85 18.58 3.57
N MET A 106 11.89 17.59 2.68
CA MET A 106 11.50 17.71 1.29
C MET A 106 10.74 16.47 0.84
N LEU A 107 9.91 16.67 -0.18
CA LEU A 107 9.46 15.62 -1.09
C LEU A 107 10.23 15.70 -2.41
N ILE A 108 10.58 14.55 -2.98
CA ILE A 108 11.15 14.43 -4.32
C ILE A 108 10.08 13.84 -5.22
N THR A 109 9.68 14.55 -6.29
CA THR A 109 8.45 14.25 -7.01
C THR A 109 8.59 14.16 -8.53
N GLN A 110 8.04 13.06 -9.07
CA GLN A 110 7.22 12.99 -10.28
C GLN A 110 5.87 12.38 -9.90
N ALA A 111 5.95 11.27 -9.18
CA ALA A 111 5.17 10.95 -7.98
C ALA A 111 6.15 10.93 -6.80
N CYS A 112 5.72 10.74 -5.56
CA CYS A 112 6.63 10.89 -4.42
C CYS A 112 7.57 9.69 -4.27
N PHE A 113 8.87 9.95 -4.10
CA PHE A 113 9.82 8.97 -3.58
C PHE A 113 9.25 8.38 -2.30
N ASN A 114 9.27 7.05 -2.19
CA ASN A 114 8.75 6.35 -1.03
C ASN A 114 9.67 5.17 -0.68
N PHE A 115 10.04 5.09 0.60
CA PHE A 115 10.72 3.93 1.17
C PHE A 115 9.78 3.04 1.97
N ASP A 116 9.55 1.82 1.50
CA ASP A 116 8.77 0.81 2.21
C ASP A 116 9.68 -0.34 2.70
N PRO A 117 10.07 -0.35 3.99
CA PRO A 117 10.95 -1.38 4.53
C PRO A 117 10.35 -2.78 4.51
N ARG A 118 9.02 -2.91 4.30
CA ARG A 118 8.31 -4.19 4.25
C ARG A 118 8.51 -4.92 2.91
N ARG A 119 9.04 -4.23 1.90
CA ARG A 119 9.27 -4.80 0.56
C ARG A 119 10.62 -5.51 0.50
N ALA A 120 10.77 -6.43 -0.44
CA ALA A 120 12.03 -7.12 -0.67
C ALA A 120 13.11 -6.13 -1.15
N ALA A 121 14.37 -6.41 -0.79
CA ALA A 121 15.53 -5.70 -1.32
C ALA A 121 15.51 -5.68 -2.87
N GLY A 122 15.91 -4.56 -3.43
CA GLY A 122 15.79 -4.19 -4.84
C GLY A 122 14.41 -3.64 -5.22
N ASN A 123 13.49 -3.50 -4.26
CA ASN A 123 12.12 -3.02 -4.50
C ASN A 123 11.53 -2.27 -3.30
N GLN A 124 12.37 -1.70 -2.45
CA GLN A 124 11.96 -0.96 -1.25
C GLN A 124 11.82 0.54 -1.52
N VAL A 125 12.55 1.05 -2.51
CA VAL A 125 12.52 2.45 -2.93
C VAL A 125 11.84 2.55 -4.28
N LEU A 126 10.73 3.28 -4.32
CA LEU A 126 9.82 3.34 -5.47
C LEU A 126 9.07 4.67 -5.49
N LEU A 127 8.39 4.96 -6.60
CA LEU A 127 7.41 6.02 -6.63
C LEU A 127 6.06 5.54 -6.11
N PHE A 128 5.43 6.39 -5.30
CA PHE A 128 4.09 6.21 -4.81
C PHE A 128 3.39 7.55 -4.75
N SER A 129 2.06 7.56 -4.79
CA SER A 129 1.33 8.82 -4.67
C SER A 129 1.67 9.57 -3.39
N CYS A 130 1.81 10.90 -3.51
CA CYS A 130 2.21 11.81 -2.44
C CYS A 130 1.23 11.92 -1.26
N GLY A 131 -0.01 11.41 -1.40
CA GLY A 131 -0.98 11.31 -0.31
C GLY A 131 -0.75 10.11 0.63
N GLY A 132 0.30 9.33 0.42
CA GLY A 132 0.60 8.12 1.20
C GLY A 132 -0.34 6.94 0.92
N ARG A 133 -1.36 7.11 0.07
CA ARG A 133 -2.28 6.05 -0.38
C ARG A 133 -2.25 5.88 -1.88
N ALA A 134 -2.55 4.68 -2.36
CA ALA A 134 -2.42 4.33 -3.78
C ALA A 134 -3.35 5.13 -4.71
N ASP A 135 -4.45 5.67 -4.19
CA ASP A 135 -5.39 6.53 -4.92
C ASP A 135 -5.07 8.03 -4.77
N GLY A 136 -3.97 8.38 -4.10
CA GLY A 136 -3.58 9.75 -3.81
C GLY A 136 -4.44 10.50 -2.80
N SER A 137 -5.42 9.82 -2.21
CA SER A 137 -6.05 10.30 -0.98
C SER A 137 -5.07 10.23 0.19
N GLY A 138 -5.38 10.93 1.28
CA GLY A 138 -4.62 10.86 2.52
C GLY A 138 -3.69 12.05 2.75
N GLN A 139 -2.61 11.79 3.47
CA GLN A 139 -1.60 12.75 3.89
C GLN A 139 -0.23 12.13 3.65
N VAL A 140 0.77 12.97 3.40
CA VAL A 140 2.16 12.53 3.31
C VAL A 140 2.55 11.73 4.54
N THR A 141 3.40 10.73 4.34
CA THR A 141 3.89 9.87 5.42
C THR A 141 5.40 10.01 5.56
N ASN A 142 5.93 9.65 6.72
CA ASN A 142 7.38 9.67 6.98
C ASN A 142 8.19 8.74 6.05
N SER A 143 7.56 7.85 5.29
CA SER A 143 8.23 7.07 4.23
C SER A 143 8.56 7.90 2.99
N GLN A 144 7.97 9.08 2.85
CA GLN A 144 8.09 9.95 1.69
C GLN A 144 8.86 11.25 1.99
N LEU A 145 9.08 11.54 3.27
CA LEU A 145 9.80 12.72 3.73
C LEU A 145 11.28 12.41 3.89
N PHE A 146 12.10 13.36 3.41
CA PHE A 146 13.55 13.33 3.51
C PHE A 146 14.04 14.63 4.13
N PRO A 147 14.97 14.63 5.10
CA PRO A 147 15.55 15.85 5.64
C PRO A 147 16.21 16.69 4.54
N PHE A 148 15.99 18.01 4.57
CA PHE A 148 16.53 18.93 3.57
C PHE A 148 16.97 20.27 4.17
N SER A 149 18.19 20.68 3.83
CA SER A 149 18.80 21.92 4.31
C SER A 149 19.04 22.95 3.20
N GLY A 150 18.42 22.79 2.01
CA GLY A 150 18.50 23.78 0.93
C GLY A 150 19.60 23.57 -0.13
N GLY A 151 20.45 22.56 0.01
CA GLY A 151 21.58 22.33 -0.90
C GLY A 151 21.24 21.47 -2.11
N ALA A 152 21.89 21.73 -3.25
CA ALA A 152 21.82 20.91 -4.46
C ALA A 152 22.57 19.56 -4.35
N GLY A 153 23.35 19.36 -3.28
CA GLY A 153 24.19 18.18 -3.07
C GLY A 153 25.68 18.43 -3.31
N PRO A 154 26.52 17.38 -3.20
CA PRO A 154 26.14 16.00 -2.94
C PRO A 154 25.45 15.84 -1.58
N LEU A 155 24.36 15.08 -1.54
CA LEU A 155 23.60 14.76 -0.32
C LEU A 155 23.24 13.28 -0.27
N ALA A 156 23.15 12.75 0.95
CA ALA A 156 22.52 11.47 1.21
C ALA A 156 21.03 11.67 1.45
N LEU A 157 20.21 10.81 0.84
CA LEU A 157 18.76 10.85 0.99
C LEU A 157 18.36 9.85 2.06
N THR A 158 17.88 10.35 3.20
CA THR A 158 17.50 9.53 4.36
C THR A 158 15.99 9.58 4.56
N PRO A 159 15.25 8.47 4.38
CA PRO A 159 13.82 8.47 4.63
C PRO A 159 13.54 8.55 6.13
N GLU A 160 12.59 9.38 6.55
CA GLU A 160 12.32 9.61 7.98
C GLU A 160 11.82 8.36 8.72
N ASN A 161 11.14 7.45 8.04
CA ASN A 161 10.67 6.19 8.62
C ASN A 161 11.79 5.15 8.86
N ALA A 162 13.04 5.42 8.47
CA ALA A 162 14.18 4.54 8.76
C ALA A 162 15.45 5.33 9.11
N PRO A 163 15.55 5.87 10.33
CA PRO A 163 16.73 6.58 10.79
C PRO A 163 18.00 5.73 10.70
N GLY A 164 19.07 6.31 10.13
CA GLY A 164 20.34 5.62 9.93
C GLY A 164 20.45 4.83 8.62
N SER A 165 19.38 4.81 7.82
CA SER A 165 19.36 4.25 6.48
C SER A 165 19.39 5.35 5.41
N CYS A 166 20.12 5.09 4.33
CA CYS A 166 20.33 6.01 3.22
C CYS A 166 19.93 5.31 1.92
N LEU A 167 19.31 6.05 0.99
CA LEU A 167 19.16 5.60 -0.38
C LEU A 167 20.54 5.31 -0.97
N ALA A 168 20.66 4.22 -1.72
CA ALA A 168 21.89 3.77 -2.36
C ALA A 168 21.60 3.23 -3.76
N VAL A 169 22.52 3.46 -4.70
CA VAL A 169 22.50 2.75 -5.98
C VAL A 169 22.81 1.28 -5.74
N SER A 170 21.91 0.40 -6.20
CA SER A 170 22.04 -1.05 -6.09
C SER A 170 21.83 -1.67 -7.47
N GLY A 171 22.93 -1.84 -8.20
CA GLY A 171 22.88 -2.27 -9.59
C GLY A 171 22.23 -1.21 -10.49
N ALA A 172 21.06 -1.51 -11.05
CA ALA A 172 20.34 -0.62 -11.96
C ALA A 172 19.17 0.14 -11.31
N VAL A 173 18.96 -0.04 -10.00
CA VAL A 173 17.88 0.59 -9.23
C VAL A 173 18.44 1.33 -8.02
N VAL A 174 17.63 2.21 -7.45
CA VAL A 174 17.86 2.76 -6.11
C VAL A 174 17.21 1.83 -5.09
N ASP A 175 17.92 1.58 -4.00
CA ASP A 175 17.42 0.82 -2.85
C ASP A 175 17.94 1.44 -1.53
N ILE A 176 17.85 0.72 -0.42
CA ILE A 176 18.29 1.20 0.90
C ILE A 176 19.57 0.50 1.38
N ALA A 177 20.46 1.24 2.05
CA ALA A 177 21.61 0.71 2.77
C ALA A 177 21.82 1.45 4.10
N ALA A 178 22.69 0.93 4.97
CA ALA A 178 23.12 1.68 6.15
C ALA A 178 23.90 2.93 5.71
N CYS A 179 23.62 4.07 6.33
CA CYS A 179 24.25 5.34 5.97
C CYS A 179 25.77 5.31 6.13
N ASN A 180 26.47 5.68 5.07
CA ASN A 180 27.91 5.79 5.02
C ASN A 180 28.30 6.98 4.14
N THR A 181 28.80 8.07 4.75
CA THR A 181 29.18 9.29 4.02
C THR A 181 30.36 9.11 3.06
N ALA A 182 31.13 8.02 3.20
CA ALA A 182 32.22 7.69 2.29
C ALA A 182 31.77 6.81 1.11
N ASP A 183 30.51 6.36 1.11
CA ASP A 183 29.95 5.52 0.05
C ASP A 183 29.47 6.38 -1.12
N PRO A 184 30.12 6.32 -2.30
CA PRO A 184 29.71 7.11 -3.46
C PRO A 184 28.32 6.68 -3.98
N ASP A 185 27.85 5.46 -3.70
CA ASP A 185 26.54 4.99 -4.15
C ASP A 185 25.38 5.65 -3.38
N GLN A 186 25.69 6.30 -2.24
CA GLN A 186 24.72 7.02 -1.39
C GLN A 186 24.72 8.54 -1.62
N SER A 187 25.44 9.01 -2.65
CA SER A 187 25.64 10.44 -2.92
C SER A 187 24.86 10.88 -4.15
N PHE A 188 23.85 11.73 -3.94
CA PHE A 188 23.00 12.28 -5.00
C PHE A 188 23.19 13.79 -5.14
N THR A 189 23.00 14.34 -6.35
CA THR A 189 23.04 15.79 -6.61
C THR A 189 21.87 16.20 -7.48
N PHE A 190 21.10 17.18 -7.04
CA PHE A 190 20.07 17.86 -7.82
C PHE A 190 20.75 18.88 -8.74
N ARG A 191 20.74 18.74 -10.07
CA ARG A 191 21.41 19.76 -10.91
C ARG A 191 20.78 20.05 -12.26
N GLU A 192 20.80 21.32 -12.62
CA GLU A 192 21.42 21.78 -13.87
C GLU A 192 22.48 22.84 -13.51
N VAL A 193 23.73 22.67 -13.98
CA VAL A 193 24.68 23.77 -14.27
C VAL A 193 25.80 23.23 -15.16
N ASP A 194 25.60 23.30 -16.48
CA ASP A 194 26.70 23.79 -17.33
C ASP A 194 26.57 25.31 -17.33
N ALA A 195 27.37 25.97 -16.49
CA ALA A 195 27.66 27.38 -16.67
C ALA A 195 28.47 27.51 -17.96
N ALA A 196 27.81 27.59 -19.10
CA ALA A 196 28.41 28.19 -20.28
C ALA A 196 28.70 29.66 -19.91
N THR A 197 29.98 30.00 -19.98
CA THR A 197 30.58 31.34 -19.89
C THR A 197 29.65 32.50 -20.25
N PRO A 198 29.67 33.62 -19.50
CA PRO A 198 28.89 34.79 -19.83
C PRO A 198 29.40 35.37 -21.14
N THR A 199 28.58 35.27 -22.19
CA THR A 199 28.79 36.09 -23.39
C THR A 199 27.89 37.30 -23.23
N ASP A 200 28.56 38.37 -22.82
CA ASP A 200 28.09 39.73 -22.71
C ASP A 200 27.40 40.22 -24.00
N VAL A 201 26.09 40.50 -23.98
CA VAL A 201 25.46 41.53 -24.84
C VAL A 201 24.25 42.17 -24.15
N ALA A 202 24.53 43.34 -23.58
CA ALA A 202 23.76 44.59 -23.61
C ALA A 202 22.29 44.65 -23.13
N ALA A 203 22.12 45.42 -22.07
CA ALA A 203 20.91 46.08 -21.62
C ALA A 203 20.28 47.01 -22.67
N THR A 204 18.95 47.14 -22.64
CA THR A 204 18.28 48.41 -22.95
C THR A 204 17.04 48.58 -22.06
N SER A 205 16.96 49.77 -21.47
CA SER A 205 16.05 50.19 -20.40
C SER A 205 14.66 50.62 -20.86
N SER A 206 13.75 50.69 -19.87
CA SER A 206 12.57 51.57 -19.73
C SER A 206 11.38 51.29 -20.67
N THR A 207 10.11 51.28 -20.22
CA THR A 207 9.40 52.31 -19.44
C THR A 207 8.18 51.76 -18.68
N THR A 208 7.95 52.28 -17.46
CA THR A 208 6.64 52.30 -16.77
C THR A 208 5.67 53.28 -17.45
N PRO A 209 4.35 53.10 -17.28
CA PRO A 209 3.63 54.10 -16.48
C PRO A 209 2.63 53.49 -15.49
N ALA A 210 2.51 54.16 -14.34
CA ALA A 210 1.46 53.97 -13.35
C ALA A 210 0.16 54.72 -13.77
N SER A 211 -1.01 54.17 -13.39
CA SER A 211 -2.16 54.99 -12.98
C SER A 211 -3.21 54.16 -12.22
N GLU A 212 -3.20 54.35 -10.90
CA GLU A 212 -4.30 54.57 -9.93
C GLU A 212 -5.70 53.91 -10.01
N CYS A 213 -6.01 53.31 -8.85
CA CYS A 213 -7.20 53.49 -7.98
C CYS A 213 -8.48 52.68 -8.23
N GLY A 214 -8.83 51.88 -7.21
CA GLY A 214 -10.10 51.16 -7.10
C GLY A 214 -10.13 50.26 -5.86
N ALA A 215 -10.07 50.84 -4.66
CA ALA A 215 -10.26 50.11 -3.41
C ALA A 215 -11.76 49.79 -3.19
N THR A 216 -12.07 48.56 -2.80
CA THR A 216 -13.37 48.16 -2.22
C THR A 216 -13.08 47.24 -1.01
N PRO A 217 -13.71 47.47 0.17
CA PRO A 217 -13.31 46.87 1.44
C PRO A 217 -13.88 45.45 1.67
N PRO A 218 -13.27 44.65 2.57
CA PRO A 218 -13.76 43.32 2.93
C PRO A 218 -14.95 43.37 3.92
N PRO A 219 -15.84 42.36 3.92
CA PRO A 219 -16.97 42.27 4.86
C PRO A 219 -16.52 41.87 6.28
N PRO A 220 -17.33 42.18 7.31
CA PRO A 220 -16.91 42.14 8.71
C PRO A 220 -16.90 40.72 9.31
N ALA A 221 -15.95 40.52 10.23
CA ALA A 221 -15.85 39.37 11.10
C ALA A 221 -17.07 39.27 12.04
N SER A 222 -17.72 38.10 12.08
CA SER A 222 -18.67 37.74 13.12
C SER A 222 -17.96 37.04 14.26
N THR A 223 -17.88 37.75 15.39
CA THR A 223 -17.55 37.23 16.72
C THR A 223 -18.83 36.80 17.44
N THR A 224 -18.87 35.57 17.95
CA THR A 224 -19.80 35.15 19.01
C THR A 224 -19.17 34.01 19.84
N PRO A 225 -19.59 33.82 21.10
CA PRO A 225 -18.66 33.69 22.21
C PRO A 225 -18.44 32.26 22.72
N ALA A 226 -17.29 32.07 23.35
CA ALA A 226 -16.94 30.91 24.14
C ALA A 226 -17.93 30.70 25.29
N SER A 227 -18.58 29.54 25.32
CA SER A 227 -19.30 29.05 26.50
C SER A 227 -18.37 28.16 27.32
N THR A 228 -17.95 28.70 28.46
CA THR A 228 -17.38 27.96 29.59
C THR A 228 -18.42 27.02 30.17
N VAL A 229 -18.13 25.71 30.18
CA VAL A 229 -18.81 24.74 31.04
C VAL A 229 -17.82 24.14 32.02
N SER A 230 -18.22 24.25 33.27
CA SER A 230 -17.51 23.98 34.51
C SER A 230 -17.27 22.49 34.72
N VAL A 231 -16.04 22.14 35.11
CA VAL A 231 -15.68 20.81 35.61
C VAL A 231 -16.28 20.66 37.01
N SER A 232 -17.21 19.72 37.21
CA SER A 232 -17.59 19.25 38.54
C SER A 232 -16.96 17.88 38.78
N ALA A 233 -16.01 17.86 39.73
CA ALA A 233 -15.46 16.67 40.31
C ALA A 233 -16.51 15.97 41.19
N ILE A 234 -16.63 14.65 41.05
CA ILE A 234 -17.28 13.79 42.04
C ILE A 234 -16.34 12.63 42.32
N SER A 235 -15.69 12.67 43.48
CA SER A 235 -15.13 11.48 44.13
C SER A 235 -16.27 10.69 44.76
N SER A 236 -16.32 9.38 44.53
CA SER A 236 -16.61 8.42 45.61
C SER A 236 -16.11 7.03 45.26
N THR A 237 -15.44 6.46 46.24
CA THR A 237 -14.83 5.14 46.37
C THR A 237 -15.85 4.01 46.49
N ALA A 238 -15.55 2.83 45.93
CA ALA A 238 -15.77 1.54 46.61
C ALA A 238 -14.92 0.44 45.95
N ALA A 239 -14.01 -0.12 46.75
CA ALA A 239 -13.20 -1.28 46.43
C ALA A 239 -14.03 -2.57 46.54
N LEU A 240 -13.77 -3.53 45.64
CA LEU A 240 -14.10 -4.94 45.86
C LEU A 240 -12.90 -5.78 45.46
N VAL A 241 -12.24 -6.27 46.50
CA VAL A 241 -11.14 -7.23 46.52
C VAL A 241 -11.71 -8.62 46.21
N VAL A 242 -11.16 -9.29 45.20
CA VAL A 242 -11.23 -10.75 45.09
C VAL A 242 -9.82 -11.27 44.79
N SER A 243 -9.28 -11.99 45.77
CA SER A 243 -7.99 -12.69 45.72
C SER A 243 -8.10 -13.98 44.91
N THR A 244 -7.19 -14.21 43.96
CA THR A 244 -6.83 -15.56 43.50
C THR A 244 -5.34 -15.65 43.14
N THR A 245 -4.58 -16.22 44.08
CA THR A 245 -3.45 -17.17 43.95
C THR A 245 -2.56 -17.16 42.68
N SER A 246 -1.28 -16.77 42.84
CA SER A 246 -0.14 -17.12 41.98
C SER A 246 0.26 -18.60 42.12
N PRO A 247 0.84 -19.24 41.09
CA PRO A 247 2.28 -19.58 41.10
C PRO A 247 2.92 -19.66 39.67
N PRO A 248 4.19 -20.09 39.53
CA PRO A 248 5.42 -19.40 39.86
C PRO A 248 6.20 -18.94 38.62
N THR A 249 7.15 -18.03 38.86
CA THR A 249 8.20 -17.58 37.95
C THR A 249 9.05 -18.76 37.47
N VAL A 250 9.18 -18.95 36.16
CA VAL A 250 10.25 -19.76 35.55
C VAL A 250 11.01 -18.88 34.57
N ALA A 251 12.32 -18.97 34.72
CA ALA A 251 13.32 -18.15 34.09
C ALA A 251 13.34 -18.21 32.57
N GLU A 252 13.72 -17.07 32.03
CA GLU A 252 14.25 -16.81 30.71
C GLU A 252 15.24 -17.88 30.24
N SER A 253 14.96 -18.45 29.07
CA SER A 253 15.99 -18.99 28.18
C SER A 253 15.59 -18.66 26.76
N ALA A 254 16.12 -17.54 26.31
CA ALA A 254 16.23 -17.20 24.91
C ALA A 254 17.05 -18.28 24.20
N THR A 255 16.41 -19.00 23.28
CA THR A 255 16.93 -19.38 21.95
C THR A 255 15.89 -20.24 21.26
N SER A 256 15.14 -19.64 20.32
CA SER A 256 14.68 -20.37 19.16
C SER A 256 14.65 -19.42 17.97
N THR A 257 15.74 -19.42 17.21
CA THR A 257 15.72 -19.01 15.81
C THR A 257 14.86 -20.04 15.08
N ALA A 258 13.55 -19.85 15.10
CA ALA A 258 12.68 -20.51 14.15
C ALA A 258 12.94 -19.82 12.81
N SER A 259 13.64 -20.50 11.91
CA SER A 259 13.62 -20.14 10.49
C SER A 259 12.16 -20.12 10.05
N ALA A 260 11.57 -18.92 9.96
CA ALA A 260 10.24 -18.75 9.42
C ALA A 260 10.27 -19.29 7.99
N SER A 261 9.46 -20.31 7.74
CA SER A 261 9.19 -20.80 6.40
C SER A 261 8.72 -19.60 5.57
N ILE A 262 9.46 -19.24 4.52
CA ILE A 262 9.00 -18.22 3.57
C ILE A 262 7.73 -18.76 2.90
N ILE A 263 6.60 -18.12 3.15
CA ILE A 263 5.33 -18.47 2.49
C ILE A 263 5.20 -17.55 1.29
N SER A 264 5.45 -18.09 0.10
CA SER A 264 5.27 -17.32 -1.13
C SER A 264 3.81 -16.97 -1.35
N VAL A 265 3.58 -15.76 -1.87
CA VAL A 265 2.26 -15.36 -2.37
C VAL A 265 2.27 -15.28 -3.89
N SER A 266 1.14 -15.63 -4.50
CA SER A 266 1.01 -15.61 -5.97
C SER A 266 0.67 -14.23 -6.53
N ARG A 267 0.27 -13.26 -5.68
CA ARG A 267 0.10 -11.86 -6.09
C ARG A 267 1.18 -10.96 -5.47
N ALA A 268 0.82 -9.70 -5.28
CA ALA A 268 1.77 -8.65 -5.00
C ALA A 268 2.54 -8.87 -3.69
N GLY A 269 3.87 -8.86 -3.74
CA GLY A 269 4.70 -8.84 -2.52
C GLY A 269 5.54 -10.08 -2.26
N GLY A 270 5.42 -11.12 -3.09
CA GLY A 270 6.37 -12.24 -3.19
C GLY A 270 6.34 -13.22 -2.02
N VAL A 271 6.26 -12.73 -0.78
CA VAL A 271 6.19 -13.49 0.47
C VAL A 271 5.16 -12.84 1.38
N LEU A 272 4.42 -13.65 2.15
CA LEU A 272 3.57 -13.16 3.23
C LEU A 272 4.40 -12.41 4.27
N ASP A 273 3.91 -11.25 4.70
CA ASP A 273 4.44 -10.50 5.83
C ASP A 273 3.46 -10.65 7.01
N PRO A 274 3.76 -11.50 8.00
CA PRO A 274 2.86 -11.74 9.12
C PRO A 274 2.49 -10.48 9.92
N SER A 275 3.39 -9.50 9.97
CA SER A 275 3.12 -8.24 10.68
C SER A 275 2.14 -7.37 9.91
N ALA A 276 2.31 -7.27 8.60
CA ALA A 276 1.39 -6.54 7.73
C ALA A 276 0.03 -7.23 7.60
N VAL A 277 -0.01 -8.57 7.66
CA VAL A 277 -1.26 -9.34 7.75
C VAL A 277 -2.01 -9.01 9.05
N ALA A 278 -1.32 -9.02 10.20
CA ALA A 278 -1.93 -8.71 11.49
C ALA A 278 -2.43 -7.27 11.59
N GLU A 279 -1.71 -6.32 10.98
CA GLU A 279 -2.13 -4.92 10.86
C GLU A 279 -3.33 -4.78 9.91
N ALA A 280 -3.30 -5.45 8.76
CA ALA A 280 -4.34 -5.32 7.73
C ALA A 280 -5.63 -6.05 8.08
N ASN A 281 -5.57 -7.16 8.80
CA ASN A 281 -6.74 -7.98 9.12
C ASN A 281 -6.85 -8.22 10.63
N PRO A 282 -7.03 -7.17 11.45
CA PRO A 282 -7.25 -7.33 12.86
C PRO A 282 -8.61 -8.00 13.10
N ARG A 283 -8.65 -8.95 14.03
CA ARG A 283 -9.90 -9.55 14.46
C ARG A 283 -10.75 -8.54 15.22
N ASP A 284 -12.01 -8.39 14.81
CA ASP A 284 -12.99 -7.63 15.59
C ASP A 284 -13.56 -8.47 16.74
N ASP A 285 -13.02 -8.31 17.93
CA ASP A 285 -13.48 -8.99 19.14
C ASP A 285 -14.79 -8.41 19.72
N THR A 286 -15.24 -7.26 19.21
CA THR A 286 -16.52 -6.65 19.61
C THR A 286 -17.69 -7.08 18.72
N ALA A 287 -17.39 -7.82 17.66
CA ALA A 287 -18.36 -8.21 16.64
C ALA A 287 -19.50 -9.09 17.20
N THR A 288 -20.73 -8.73 16.84
CA THR A 288 -21.89 -9.61 16.95
C THR A 288 -21.94 -10.52 15.72
N ARG A 289 -21.72 -11.81 15.97
CA ARG A 289 -21.69 -12.85 14.94
C ARG A 289 -23.06 -13.54 14.89
N ALA A 290 -23.75 -13.44 13.76
CA ALA A 290 -24.96 -14.21 13.51
C ALA A 290 -24.64 -15.70 13.33
N PHE A 291 -23.50 -15.99 12.68
CA PHE A 291 -22.94 -17.32 12.53
C PHE A 291 -21.42 -17.26 12.72
N SER A 292 -20.85 -18.34 13.27
CA SER A 292 -19.41 -18.45 13.45
C SER A 292 -18.87 -19.76 12.90
N SER A 293 -17.73 -19.67 12.22
CA SER A 293 -16.99 -20.79 11.64
C SER A 293 -17.82 -21.68 10.72
N VAL A 294 -18.75 -21.07 9.97
CA VAL A 294 -19.65 -21.76 9.04
C VAL A 294 -19.05 -21.87 7.65
N SER A 295 -19.51 -22.85 6.89
CA SER A 295 -19.25 -22.92 5.46
C SER A 295 -20.42 -22.34 4.66
N LEU A 296 -20.10 -21.64 3.57
CA LEU A 296 -21.09 -21.11 2.64
C LEU A 296 -21.17 -22.01 1.41
N LYS A 297 -22.29 -22.75 1.29
CA LYS A 297 -22.49 -23.78 0.27
C LYS A 297 -23.32 -23.24 -0.89
N SER A 298 -22.80 -23.32 -2.11
CA SER A 298 -23.56 -23.04 -3.33
C SER A 298 -24.70 -24.04 -3.51
N SER A 299 -25.64 -23.73 -4.40
CA SER A 299 -26.70 -24.66 -4.83
C SER A 299 -26.18 -25.94 -5.50
N SER A 300 -24.94 -25.93 -6.03
CA SER A 300 -24.26 -27.12 -6.55
C SER A 300 -23.60 -27.98 -5.46
N GLY A 301 -23.66 -27.57 -4.19
CA GLY A 301 -23.08 -28.28 -3.05
C GLY A 301 -21.58 -28.05 -2.83
N LEU A 302 -20.98 -27.09 -3.55
CA LEU A 302 -19.59 -26.68 -3.35
C LEU A 302 -19.51 -25.60 -2.27
N CYS A 303 -18.39 -25.51 -1.57
CA CYS A 303 -18.16 -24.51 -0.54
C CYS A 303 -17.31 -23.35 -1.08
N LEU A 304 -17.59 -22.14 -0.60
CA LEU A 304 -16.63 -21.04 -0.74
C LEU A 304 -15.31 -21.44 -0.10
N PHE A 305 -14.21 -21.11 -0.77
CA PHE A 305 -12.85 -21.43 -0.38
C PHE A 305 -11.96 -20.23 -0.68
N ILE A 306 -11.02 -19.94 0.23
CA ILE A 306 -9.93 -19.01 0.01
C ILE A 306 -8.58 -19.70 0.14
N ASP A 307 -7.59 -19.27 -0.65
CA ASP A 307 -6.19 -19.62 -0.43
C ASP A 307 -5.47 -18.37 0.11
N PRO A 308 -5.03 -18.35 1.37
CA PRO A 308 -4.36 -17.17 1.94
C PRO A 308 -3.09 -16.79 1.15
N THR A 309 -2.45 -17.74 0.47
CA THR A 309 -1.27 -17.48 -0.37
C THR A 309 -1.62 -16.93 -1.75
N ALA A 310 -2.91 -16.87 -2.11
CA ALA A 310 -3.39 -16.29 -3.35
C ALA A 310 -3.57 -14.77 -3.31
N GLY A 311 -3.25 -14.15 -2.18
CA GLY A 311 -3.32 -12.71 -1.95
C GLY A 311 -2.00 -11.98 -2.23
N ASP A 312 -1.96 -10.73 -1.77
CA ASP A 312 -0.73 -9.95 -1.63
C ASP A 312 -0.01 -10.26 -0.29
N PHE A 313 1.10 -9.60 -0.01
CA PHE A 313 1.88 -9.79 1.21
C PHE A 313 1.11 -9.54 2.52
N ARG A 314 -0.08 -8.93 2.46
CA ARG A 314 -0.96 -8.64 3.60
C ARG A 314 -2.20 -9.53 3.63
N GLU A 315 -2.25 -10.59 2.82
CA GLU A 315 -3.45 -11.42 2.62
C GLU A 315 -4.66 -10.63 2.08
N ASN A 316 -4.43 -9.50 1.40
CA ASN A 316 -5.47 -8.84 0.64
C ASN A 316 -5.54 -9.40 -0.78
N LEU A 317 -6.62 -9.09 -1.49
CA LEU A 317 -6.81 -9.46 -2.90
C LEU A 317 -6.84 -10.98 -3.15
N ILE A 318 -7.17 -11.77 -2.12
CA ILE A 318 -7.31 -13.22 -2.23
C ILE A 318 -8.60 -13.53 -3.00
N PRO A 319 -8.57 -14.27 -4.12
CA PRO A 319 -9.79 -14.71 -4.80
C PRO A 319 -10.62 -15.66 -3.95
N ILE A 320 -11.94 -15.62 -4.13
CA ILE A 320 -12.85 -16.63 -3.59
C ILE A 320 -13.20 -17.60 -4.72
N VAL A 321 -13.08 -18.90 -4.46
CA VAL A 321 -13.43 -19.97 -5.40
C VAL A 321 -14.43 -20.94 -4.77
N LEU A 322 -15.13 -21.69 -5.61
CA LEU A 322 -15.90 -22.85 -5.20
C LEU A 322 -15.04 -24.11 -5.28
N GLN A 323 -15.03 -24.87 -4.19
CA GLN A 323 -14.37 -26.17 -4.10
C GLN A 323 -15.27 -27.20 -3.41
N PRO A 324 -14.98 -28.52 -3.54
CA PRO A 324 -15.65 -29.53 -2.74
C PRO A 324 -15.54 -29.20 -1.25
N CYS A 325 -16.65 -29.32 -0.54
CA CYS A 325 -16.66 -29.05 0.90
C CYS A 325 -15.78 -30.06 1.64
N ASP A 326 -14.78 -29.58 2.37
CA ASP A 326 -13.83 -30.39 3.12
C ASP A 326 -13.75 -30.03 4.61
N GLY A 327 -14.40 -28.93 5.01
CA GLY A 327 -14.38 -28.43 6.39
C GLY A 327 -13.05 -27.85 6.83
N SER A 328 -12.15 -27.55 5.89
CA SER A 328 -10.89 -26.88 6.17
C SER A 328 -11.11 -25.43 6.65
N PRO A 329 -10.14 -24.84 7.37
CA PRO A 329 -10.19 -23.42 7.75
C PRO A 329 -10.36 -22.49 6.54
N ASN A 330 -9.89 -22.90 5.36
CA ASN A 330 -10.04 -22.17 4.10
C ASN A 330 -11.49 -22.00 3.66
N GLN A 331 -12.42 -22.82 4.18
CA GLN A 331 -13.85 -22.80 3.89
C GLN A 331 -14.70 -22.31 5.07
N SER A 332 -14.07 -21.65 6.05
CA SER A 332 -14.70 -21.27 7.31
C SER A 332 -14.82 -19.75 7.45
N PHE A 333 -16.05 -19.28 7.60
CA PHE A 333 -16.43 -17.87 7.61
C PHE A 333 -17.27 -17.52 8.84
N ASP A 334 -17.13 -16.29 9.30
CA ASP A 334 -18.05 -15.66 10.25
C ASP A 334 -18.98 -14.71 9.49
N ILE A 335 -20.25 -14.66 9.92
CA ILE A 335 -21.23 -13.70 9.41
C ILE A 335 -21.48 -12.68 10.51
N ILE A 336 -20.94 -11.48 10.34
CA ILE A 336 -20.95 -10.41 11.35
C ILE A 336 -22.00 -9.37 11.00
N THR A 337 -22.96 -9.15 11.90
CA THR A 337 -24.08 -8.21 11.71
C THR A 337 -23.94 -6.91 12.50
N ALA A 338 -22.97 -6.83 13.40
CA ALA A 338 -22.59 -5.60 14.08
C ALA A 338 -21.14 -5.70 14.58
N GLY A 339 -20.43 -4.59 14.74
CA GLY A 339 -19.04 -4.55 15.25
C GLY A 339 -18.35 -3.23 14.92
N VAL A 340 -17.03 -3.15 15.14
CA VAL A 340 -16.20 -2.00 14.73
C VAL A 340 -16.33 -1.73 13.23
N HIS A 341 -16.44 -2.79 12.44
CA HIS A 341 -16.51 -2.71 10.98
C HIS A 341 -17.92 -2.99 10.42
N ASN A 342 -18.96 -3.06 11.26
CA ASN A 342 -20.33 -3.13 10.75
C ASN A 342 -21.27 -2.38 11.69
N ASP A 343 -21.72 -1.21 11.27
CA ASP A 343 -22.74 -0.40 11.94
C ASP A 343 -24.04 -0.31 11.12
N GLN A 344 -24.14 -1.07 10.02
CA GLN A 344 -25.26 -1.00 9.09
C GLN A 344 -26.35 -2.04 9.41
N PRO A 345 -27.60 -1.62 9.65
CA PRO A 345 -28.69 -2.54 9.92
C PRO A 345 -29.08 -3.34 8.68
N ASN A 346 -29.41 -4.62 8.87
CA ASN A 346 -29.78 -5.57 7.80
C ASN A 346 -28.66 -5.85 6.80
N SER A 347 -27.42 -5.66 7.24
CA SER A 347 -26.23 -5.95 6.46
C SER A 347 -25.27 -6.82 7.26
N ALA A 348 -24.52 -7.64 6.55
CA ALA A 348 -23.50 -8.49 7.13
C ALA A 348 -22.16 -8.30 6.42
N LEU A 349 -21.09 -8.39 7.20
CA LEU A 349 -19.77 -8.75 6.71
C LEU A 349 -19.65 -10.27 6.66
N ILE A 350 -19.05 -10.77 5.59
CA ILE A 350 -18.63 -12.17 5.48
C ILE A 350 -17.12 -12.21 5.67
N VAL A 351 -16.69 -12.72 6.81
CA VAL A 351 -15.30 -12.62 7.27
C VAL A 351 -14.65 -13.99 7.25
N SER A 352 -13.47 -14.13 6.67
CA SER A 352 -12.73 -15.37 6.78
C SER A 352 -12.27 -15.58 8.23
N THR A 353 -12.52 -16.76 8.79
CA THR A 353 -11.95 -17.09 10.11
C THR A 353 -10.45 -17.38 10.06
N LEU A 354 -9.92 -17.68 8.86
CA LEU A 354 -8.50 -17.95 8.64
C LEU A 354 -7.68 -16.67 8.57
N THR A 355 -8.09 -15.71 7.74
CA THR A 355 -7.33 -14.48 7.48
C THR A 355 -7.87 -13.24 8.20
N GLN A 356 -9.09 -13.30 8.76
CA GLN A 356 -9.83 -12.15 9.31
C GLN A 356 -10.17 -11.04 8.30
N GLY A 357 -9.89 -11.26 7.01
CA GLY A 357 -10.34 -10.37 5.95
C GLY A 357 -11.86 -10.49 5.69
N CYS A 358 -12.41 -9.50 5.01
CA CYS A 358 -13.80 -9.42 4.59
C CYS A 358 -13.95 -9.67 3.08
N LEU A 359 -15.01 -10.37 2.71
CA LEU A 359 -15.42 -10.50 1.32
C LEU A 359 -15.75 -9.11 0.78
N ASN A 360 -15.16 -8.75 -0.36
CA ASN A 360 -15.25 -7.42 -0.97
C ASN A 360 -15.50 -7.54 -2.47
N PHE A 361 -16.41 -6.73 -2.99
CA PHE A 361 -16.69 -6.59 -4.41
C PHE A 361 -16.17 -5.25 -4.98
N ASP A 362 -15.19 -5.32 -5.88
CA ASP A 362 -14.63 -4.17 -6.58
C ASP A 362 -14.87 -4.28 -8.10
N PRO A 363 -15.88 -3.57 -8.66
CA PRO A 363 -16.21 -3.64 -10.08
C PRO A 363 -15.15 -3.01 -11.00
N ARG A 364 -14.15 -2.33 -10.44
CA ARG A 364 -13.05 -1.74 -11.21
C ARG A 364 -11.99 -2.78 -11.59
N ARG A 365 -12.04 -3.97 -10.98
CA ARG A 365 -11.11 -5.07 -11.28
C ARG A 365 -11.52 -5.82 -12.54
N ALA A 366 -10.56 -6.52 -13.12
CA ALA A 366 -10.84 -7.40 -14.25
C ALA A 366 -11.80 -8.53 -13.85
N ALA A 367 -12.55 -9.04 -14.82
CA ALA A 367 -13.37 -10.24 -14.65
C ALA A 367 -12.53 -11.40 -14.11
N GLY A 368 -13.11 -12.20 -13.21
CA GLY A 368 -12.45 -13.25 -12.44
C GLY A 368 -11.69 -12.76 -11.20
N ASP A 369 -11.60 -11.44 -10.98
CA ASP A 369 -10.91 -10.80 -9.86
C ASP A 369 -11.76 -9.71 -9.17
N THR A 370 -13.04 -9.54 -9.52
CA THR A 370 -13.91 -8.52 -8.91
C THR A 370 -14.32 -8.85 -7.48
N VAL A 371 -14.30 -10.13 -7.11
CA VAL A 371 -14.65 -10.61 -5.76
C VAL A 371 -13.40 -11.15 -5.07
N ILE A 372 -13.05 -10.56 -3.94
CA ILE A 372 -11.81 -10.84 -3.21
C ILE A 372 -12.00 -10.78 -1.71
N MET A 373 -11.10 -11.44 -0.95
CA MET A 373 -10.89 -11.16 0.45
C MET A 373 -10.04 -9.90 0.57
N PHE A 374 -10.46 -8.99 1.42
CA PHE A 374 -9.79 -7.71 1.66
C PHE A 374 -10.03 -7.27 3.09
N SER A 375 -9.10 -6.53 3.66
CA SER A 375 -9.23 -5.93 4.98
C SER A 375 -10.60 -5.30 5.25
N CYS A 376 -11.20 -5.60 6.41
CA CYS A 376 -12.56 -5.23 6.80
C CYS A 376 -12.84 -3.72 7.01
N GLY A 377 -11.83 -2.85 6.93
CA GLY A 377 -11.96 -1.39 7.05
C GLY A 377 -12.05 -0.63 5.71
N GLY A 378 -12.23 -1.33 4.59
CA GLY A 378 -12.26 -0.76 3.25
C GLY A 378 -10.90 -0.28 2.73
N ARG A 379 -9.84 -0.31 3.55
CA ARG A 379 -8.47 0.06 3.19
C ARG A 379 -7.52 -1.11 3.35
N ALA A 380 -6.51 -1.20 2.49
CA ALA A 380 -5.56 -2.32 2.47
C ALA A 380 -4.70 -2.47 3.74
N ASP A 381 -4.79 -1.53 4.68
CA ASP A 381 -4.00 -1.45 5.91
C ASP A 381 -4.81 -1.78 7.18
N GLY A 382 -6.06 -2.26 7.08
CA GLY A 382 -6.87 -2.51 8.30
C GLY A 382 -7.67 -1.31 8.76
N GLY A 383 -7.21 -0.11 8.43
CA GLY A 383 -7.83 1.13 8.87
C GLY A 383 -9.05 1.52 8.03
N GLY A 384 -9.65 2.65 8.39
CA GLY A 384 -10.78 3.21 7.66
C GLY A 384 -12.13 2.80 8.25
N GLN A 385 -13.13 2.84 7.38
CA GLN A 385 -14.51 2.47 7.68
C GLN A 385 -14.96 1.47 6.62
N VAL A 386 -15.80 0.52 7.03
CA VAL A 386 -16.40 -0.42 6.09
C VAL A 386 -17.06 0.33 4.94
N THR A 387 -16.88 -0.18 3.72
CA THR A 387 -17.50 0.37 2.53
C THR A 387 -18.66 -0.51 2.08
N ASN A 388 -19.59 0.06 1.33
CA ASN A 388 -20.70 -0.68 0.71
C ASN A 388 -20.25 -1.80 -0.25
N SER A 389 -18.97 -1.87 -0.62
CA SER A 389 -18.37 -3.00 -1.33
C SER A 389 -18.17 -4.25 -0.48
N GLN A 390 -18.21 -4.13 0.84
CA GLN A 390 -17.97 -5.23 1.80
C GLN A 390 -19.24 -5.65 2.53
N LEU A 391 -20.32 -4.87 2.40
CA LEU A 391 -21.59 -5.11 3.04
C LEU A 391 -22.53 -5.89 2.11
N PHE A 392 -23.13 -6.93 2.67
CA PHE A 392 -24.09 -7.79 1.99
C PHE A 392 -25.41 -7.77 2.72
N THR A 393 -26.51 -7.61 1.99
CA THR A 393 -27.85 -7.66 2.59
C THR A 393 -28.04 -8.98 3.35
N PHE A 394 -28.44 -8.91 4.61
CA PHE A 394 -28.63 -10.07 5.46
C PHE A 394 -29.73 -9.82 6.49
N THR A 395 -30.73 -10.70 6.53
CA THR A 395 -31.75 -10.66 7.58
C THR A 395 -31.38 -11.64 8.69
N ALA A 396 -31.35 -11.17 9.94
CA ALA A 396 -31.03 -12.02 11.08
C ALA A 396 -31.98 -13.23 11.16
N GLY A 397 -31.41 -14.43 11.30
CA GLY A 397 -32.13 -15.70 11.36
C GLY A 397 -32.27 -16.42 10.01
N GLU A 398 -31.90 -15.80 8.90
CA GLU A 398 -31.80 -16.50 7.62
C GLU A 398 -30.66 -17.52 7.62
N THR A 399 -30.91 -18.71 7.08
CA THR A 399 -29.91 -19.79 6.93
C THR A 399 -29.34 -19.87 5.51
N SER A 400 -29.72 -18.92 4.66
CA SER A 400 -29.21 -18.78 3.30
C SER A 400 -29.08 -17.30 2.99
N LEU A 401 -28.10 -16.94 2.16
CA LEU A 401 -27.85 -15.57 1.78
C LEU A 401 -27.62 -15.50 0.27
N ARG A 402 -28.17 -14.45 -0.35
CA ARG A 402 -27.78 -14.06 -1.70
C ARG A 402 -26.59 -13.11 -1.56
N LEU A 403 -25.46 -13.45 -2.17
CA LEU A 403 -24.29 -12.58 -2.15
C LEU A 403 -24.55 -11.37 -3.05
N GLN A 404 -25.26 -10.38 -2.52
CA GLN A 404 -25.59 -9.14 -3.21
C GLN A 404 -24.88 -7.99 -2.49
N PRO A 405 -23.75 -7.49 -3.02
CA PRO A 405 -23.02 -6.39 -2.41
C PRO A 405 -23.81 -5.08 -2.55
N GLU A 406 -23.76 -4.22 -1.53
CA GLU A 406 -24.54 -2.98 -1.50
C GLU A 406 -24.14 -1.98 -2.60
N ASN A 407 -22.84 -1.89 -2.95
CA ASN A 407 -22.37 -1.07 -4.07
C ASN A 407 -22.85 -1.58 -5.45
N GLY A 408 -23.44 -2.78 -5.51
CA GLY A 408 -24.15 -3.31 -6.69
C GLY A 408 -25.56 -2.73 -6.88
N ALA A 409 -26.05 -1.93 -5.93
CA ALA A 409 -27.33 -1.23 -5.97
C ALA A 409 -28.55 -2.13 -6.33
N GLY A 410 -28.53 -3.39 -5.89
CA GLY A 410 -29.60 -4.35 -6.15
C GLY A 410 -29.55 -5.05 -7.51
N SER A 411 -28.64 -4.64 -8.39
CA SER A 411 -28.52 -5.19 -9.75
C SER A 411 -27.42 -6.24 -9.90
N VAL A 412 -26.44 -6.24 -8.99
CA VAL A 412 -25.29 -7.15 -9.02
C VAL A 412 -25.37 -8.17 -7.91
N CYS A 413 -25.22 -9.43 -8.28
CA CYS A 413 -25.11 -10.58 -7.40
C CYS A 413 -23.81 -11.31 -7.71
N LEU A 414 -23.30 -12.09 -6.76
CA LEU A 414 -22.07 -12.85 -6.93
C LEU A 414 -22.39 -14.32 -7.16
N ALA A 415 -21.79 -14.90 -8.20
CA ALA A 415 -21.90 -16.31 -8.54
C ALA A 415 -20.57 -16.81 -9.08
N ALA A 416 -20.39 -18.13 -9.11
CA ALA A 416 -19.18 -18.71 -9.69
C ALA A 416 -19.18 -18.58 -11.22
N ASP A 417 -18.06 -18.12 -11.76
CA ASP A 417 -17.78 -18.10 -13.18
C ASP A 417 -17.43 -19.51 -13.71
N ALA A 418 -17.08 -19.61 -15.00
CA ALA A 418 -16.71 -20.87 -15.64
C ALA A 418 -15.44 -21.52 -15.05
N THR A 419 -14.62 -20.77 -14.33
CA THR A 419 -13.40 -21.25 -13.65
C THR A 419 -13.67 -21.65 -12.19
N GLY A 420 -14.88 -21.40 -11.69
CA GLY A 420 -15.26 -21.62 -10.31
C GLY A 420 -14.92 -20.45 -9.37
N ARG A 421 -14.42 -19.33 -9.89
CA ARG A 421 -14.17 -18.11 -9.10
C ARG A 421 -15.46 -17.34 -8.91
N LEU A 422 -15.69 -16.78 -7.73
CA LEU A 422 -16.79 -15.83 -7.58
C LEU A 422 -16.52 -14.58 -8.41
N ASP A 423 -17.53 -14.16 -9.16
CA ASP A 423 -17.52 -12.93 -9.97
C ASP A 423 -18.94 -12.33 -9.99
N GLN A 424 -19.04 -11.11 -10.52
CA GLN A 424 -20.32 -10.42 -10.69
C GLN A 424 -21.19 -11.06 -11.77
N VAL A 425 -22.48 -11.16 -11.48
CA VAL A 425 -23.57 -11.47 -12.41
C VAL A 425 -24.74 -10.53 -12.18
N THR A 426 -25.66 -10.44 -13.14
CA THR A 426 -26.93 -9.74 -12.92
C THR A 426 -27.77 -10.51 -11.90
N CYS A 427 -28.31 -9.80 -10.90
CA CYS A 427 -29.21 -10.40 -9.91
C CYS A 427 -30.45 -11.01 -10.56
N SER A 428 -30.77 -12.24 -10.16
CA SER A 428 -31.93 -12.98 -10.62
C SER A 428 -32.34 -14.03 -9.58
N ASP A 429 -33.38 -14.81 -9.84
CA ASP A 429 -33.78 -15.94 -8.99
C ASP A 429 -33.00 -17.24 -9.29
N ASP A 430 -31.86 -17.11 -9.99
CA ASP A 430 -30.97 -18.23 -10.25
C ASP A 430 -30.37 -18.75 -8.93
N PRO A 431 -30.50 -20.06 -8.63
CA PRO A 431 -30.01 -20.64 -7.39
C PRO A 431 -28.48 -20.61 -7.27
N SER A 432 -27.72 -20.37 -8.33
CA SER A 432 -26.26 -20.18 -8.28
C SER A 432 -25.83 -18.91 -7.53
N GLN A 433 -26.76 -17.97 -7.33
CA GLN A 433 -26.53 -16.70 -6.62
C GLN A 433 -26.82 -16.81 -5.11
N VAL A 434 -27.33 -17.96 -4.66
CA VAL A 434 -27.77 -18.19 -3.28
C VAL A 434 -26.87 -19.23 -2.61
N PHE A 435 -26.40 -18.89 -1.41
CA PHE A 435 -25.50 -19.72 -0.61
C PHE A 435 -26.19 -20.13 0.69
N THR A 436 -26.16 -21.42 0.99
CA THR A 436 -26.66 -21.97 2.25
C THR A 436 -25.58 -21.87 3.31
N ILE A 437 -25.95 -21.39 4.48
CA ILE A 437 -25.08 -21.32 5.66
C ILE A 437 -25.11 -22.69 6.33
N ALA A 438 -23.98 -23.39 6.30
CA ALA A 438 -23.84 -24.72 6.87
C ALA A 438 -22.92 -24.68 8.09
N THR A 439 -23.45 -25.15 9.23
CA THR A 439 -22.72 -25.35 10.49
C THR A 439 -22.05 -26.71 10.54
#